data_AF-A0A1W0WZ50-F1
#
_entry.id   AF-A0A1W0WZ50-F1
#
_cell.length_a   1.000
_cell.length_b   1.000
_cell.length_c   1.000
_cell.angle_alpha   90.00
_cell.angle_beta   90.00
_cell.angle_gamma   90.00
#
_symmetry.space_group_name_H-M   'P 1'
#
loop_
_entity.id
_entity.type
_entity.pdbx_description
1 polymer ?
#
loop_
_entity_poly.entity_id
_entity_poly.type
_entity_poly.pdbx_seq_one_letter_code
_entity_poly.pdbx_strand_id
1 'polypeptide(L)'
;MPINYTEEVHLKDQSPCGSLRADLKNCLLQTDCCLVERMTPRKCLETHHPSVPEECYGLRTSFFECKRSMIDMRSRFRGPKAQ
;
A
#
# COMPACT_ATOMS: atom_id res chain seq x y z
N MET A 1 -37.15 -2.93 4.71
CA MET A 1 -36.74 -3.80 3.57
C MET A 1 -35.21 -3.79 3.50
N PRO A 2 -34.57 -4.92 3.17
CA PRO A 2 -33.29 -5.34 3.73
C PRO A 2 -32.11 -4.47 3.27
N ILE A 3 -31.19 -4.26 4.21
CA ILE A 3 -29.91 -3.60 4.01
C ILE A 3 -29.04 -4.57 3.21
N ASN A 4 -28.86 -4.30 1.92
CA ASN A 4 -27.87 -5.01 1.11
C ASN A 4 -26.47 -4.59 1.59
N TYR A 5 -25.91 -5.36 2.52
CA TYR A 5 -24.49 -5.36 2.80
C TYR A 5 -23.76 -6.01 1.61
N THR A 6 -23.50 -5.23 0.57
CA THR A 6 -22.33 -5.49 -0.27
C THR A 6 -21.13 -4.99 0.52
N GLU A 7 -20.53 -5.89 1.29
CA GLU A 7 -19.23 -5.70 1.93
C GLU A 7 -18.14 -5.58 0.86
N GLU A 8 -18.11 -4.46 0.17
CA GLU A 8 -16.87 -3.98 -0.42
C GLU A 8 -16.23 -3.10 0.65
N VAL A 9 -15.29 -3.67 1.41
CA VAL A 9 -14.40 -2.93 2.32
C VAL A 9 -13.48 -2.07 1.45
N HIS A 10 -14.05 -1.10 0.74
CA HIS A 10 -13.31 -0.10 0.02
C HIS A 10 -12.68 0.79 1.09
N LEU A 11 -11.37 0.64 1.27
CA LEU A 11 -10.59 1.49 2.14
C LEU A 11 -10.88 2.95 1.76
N LYS A 12 -11.57 3.68 2.63
CA LYS A 12 -12.00 5.10 2.48
C LYS A 12 -10.83 6.09 2.36
N ASP A 13 -9.65 5.64 1.93
CA ASP A 13 -8.50 6.48 1.72
C ASP A 13 -8.60 7.11 0.32
N GLN A 14 -9.40 8.18 0.15
CA GLN A 14 -9.43 9.04 -1.07
C GLN A 14 -8.13 9.83 -1.28
N SER A 15 -7.03 9.42 -0.63
CA SER A 15 -5.73 10.05 -0.82
C SER A 15 -5.17 9.70 -2.21
N PRO A 16 -4.35 10.57 -2.82
CA PRO A 16 -3.80 10.33 -4.17
C PRO A 16 -3.00 9.03 -4.31
N CYS A 17 -2.53 8.47 -3.19
CA CYS A 17 -1.80 7.20 -3.12
C CYS A 17 -2.59 6.12 -2.36
N GLY A 18 -3.91 6.28 -2.24
CA GLY A 18 -4.80 5.39 -1.49
C GLY A 18 -4.85 3.98 -2.08
N SER A 19 -4.91 3.86 -3.41
CA SER A 19 -4.88 2.56 -4.11
C SER A 19 -3.60 1.79 -3.82
N LEU A 20 -2.43 2.43 -3.96
CA LEU A 20 -1.13 1.81 -3.64
C LEU A 20 -1.04 1.37 -2.16
N ARG A 21 -1.66 2.12 -1.26
CA ARG A 21 -1.74 1.76 0.17
C ARG A 21 -2.62 0.53 0.38
N ALA A 22 -3.75 0.44 -0.31
CA ALA A 22 -4.64 -0.71 -0.26
C ALA A 22 -3.94 -1.96 -0.81
N ASP A 23 -3.29 -1.86 -1.96
CA ASP A 23 -2.55 -2.96 -2.59
C ASP A 23 -1.42 -3.46 -1.69
N LEU A 24 -0.61 -2.55 -1.14
CA LEU A 24 0.47 -2.91 -0.22
C LEU A 24 -0.07 -3.60 1.05
N LYS A 25 -1.18 -3.10 1.60
CA LYS A 25 -1.81 -3.71 2.78
C LYS A 25 -2.32 -5.10 2.48
N ASN A 26 -3.00 -5.28 1.35
CA ASN A 26 -3.52 -6.57 0.91
C ASN A 26 -2.38 -7.57 0.69
N CYS A 27 -1.31 -7.13 0.01
CA CYS A 27 -0.11 -7.93 -0.21
C CYS A 27 0.48 -8.44 1.12
N LEU A 28 0.67 -7.55 2.09
CA LEU A 28 1.26 -7.91 3.39
C LEU A 28 0.32 -8.79 4.24
N LEU A 29 -1.00 -8.56 4.19
CA LEU A 29 -1.98 -9.36 4.92
C LEU A 29 -2.05 -10.81 4.43
N GLN A 30 -1.66 -11.09 3.19
CA GLN A 30 -1.60 -12.45 2.66
C GLN A 30 -0.29 -13.19 2.99
N THR A 31 0.73 -12.49 3.51
CA THR A 31 2.02 -13.10 3.85
C THR A 31 2.02 -13.77 5.22
N ASP A 32 2.82 -14.82 5.34
CA ASP A 32 2.99 -15.54 6.61
C ASP A 32 3.51 -14.64 7.74
N CYS A 33 4.25 -13.59 7.43
CA CYS A 33 4.75 -12.65 8.43
C CYS A 33 3.60 -11.96 9.21
N CYS A 34 2.49 -11.64 8.55
CA CYS A 34 1.32 -11.07 9.23
C CYS A 34 0.36 -12.16 9.76
N LEU A 35 0.21 -13.27 9.04
CA LEU A 35 -0.74 -14.33 9.38
C LEU A 35 -0.24 -15.25 10.51
N VAL A 36 1.00 -15.72 10.39
CA VAL A 36 1.61 -16.70 11.28
C VAL A 36 2.34 -15.99 12.42
N GLU A 37 3.28 -15.09 12.09
CA GLU A 37 4.08 -14.42 13.11
C GLU A 37 3.33 -13.29 13.82
N ARG A 38 2.14 -12.92 13.33
CA ARG A 38 1.30 -11.82 13.89
C ARG A 38 2.07 -10.49 14.00
N MET A 39 3.10 -10.32 13.17
CA MET A 39 3.90 -9.10 13.15
C MET A 39 3.12 -7.97 12.49
N THR A 40 3.50 -6.74 12.82
CA THR A 40 2.98 -5.60 12.07
C THR A 40 3.56 -5.58 10.66
N PRO A 41 2.80 -5.18 9.63
CA PRO A 41 3.31 -5.10 8.26
C PRO A 41 4.57 -4.23 8.14
N ARG A 42 4.68 -3.21 9.00
CA ARG A 42 5.87 -2.37 9.10
C ARG A 42 7.10 -3.15 9.55
N LYS A 43 6.94 -4.07 10.50
CA LYS A 43 8.04 -4.90 10.98
C LYS A 43 8.47 -5.92 9.95
N CYS A 44 7.52 -6.56 9.26
CA CYS A 44 7.80 -7.48 8.14
C CYS A 44 8.64 -6.83 7.02
N LEU A 45 8.35 -5.57 6.72
CA LEU A 45 9.09 -4.78 5.73
C LEU A 45 10.46 -4.31 6.22
N GLU A 46 10.65 -4.17 7.54
CA GLU A 46 11.92 -3.73 8.15
C GLU A 46 12.89 -4.90 8.32
N THR A 47 12.39 -6.07 8.68
CA THR A 47 13.18 -7.29 8.86
C THR A 47 13.52 -8.02 7.57
N HIS A 48 12.98 -7.55 6.42
CA HIS A 48 13.10 -8.24 5.14
C HIS A 48 12.73 -9.73 5.22
N HIS A 49 11.56 -10.02 5.80
CA HIS A 49 11.14 -11.39 6.07
C HIS A 49 11.02 -12.20 4.75
N PRO A 50 11.56 -13.44 4.67
CA PRO A 50 11.56 -14.25 3.44
C PRO A 50 10.15 -14.59 2.93
N SER A 51 9.15 -14.58 3.80
CA SER A 51 7.74 -14.79 3.42
C SER A 51 7.09 -13.60 2.70
N VAL A 52 7.75 -12.45 2.61
CA VAL A 52 7.23 -11.30 1.86
C VAL A 52 7.75 -11.36 0.43
N PRO A 53 6.88 -11.52 -0.58
CA PRO A 53 7.32 -11.57 -1.97
C PRO A 53 7.88 -10.23 -2.43
N GLU A 54 8.75 -10.27 -3.44
CA GLU A 54 9.36 -9.08 -4.03
C GLU A 54 8.32 -8.09 -4.56
N GLU A 55 7.17 -8.59 -5.01
CA GLU A 55 6.02 -7.78 -5.44
C GLU A 55 5.54 -6.81 -4.37
N CYS A 56 5.48 -7.24 -3.09
CA CYS A 56 5.11 -6.34 -1.98
C CYS A 56 6.16 -5.24 -1.76
N TYR A 57 7.45 -5.54 -2.00
CA TYR A 57 8.52 -4.53 -1.93
C TYR A 57 8.46 -3.54 -3.09
N GLY A 58 8.03 -4.00 -4.28
CA GLY A 58 7.69 -3.13 -5.41
C GLY A 58 6.58 -2.15 -5.06
N LEU A 59 5.45 -2.65 -4.53
CA LEU A 59 4.32 -1.83 -4.09
C LEU A 59 4.72 -0.82 -3.00
N ARG A 60 5.61 -1.22 -2.07
CA ARG A 60 6.17 -0.31 -1.06
C ARG A 60 6.91 0.84 -1.75
N THR A 61 7.78 0.54 -2.70
CA THR A 61 8.54 1.55 -3.44
C THR A 61 7.61 2.51 -4.17
N SER A 62 6.65 2.00 -4.93
CA SER A 62 5.64 2.82 -5.63
C SER A 62 4.84 3.71 -4.68
N PHE A 63 4.44 3.18 -3.52
CA PHE A 63 3.75 3.97 -2.50
C PHE A 63 4.64 5.09 -1.94
N PHE A 64 5.92 4.81 -1.67
CA PHE A 64 6.88 5.81 -1.22
C PHE A 64 7.13 6.89 -2.28
N GLU A 65 7.24 6.51 -3.55
CA GLU A 65 7.42 7.43 -4.68
C GLU A 65 6.18 8.31 -4.87
N CYS A 66 4.99 7.73 -4.83
CA CYS A 66 3.74 8.48 -4.90
C CYS A 66 3.64 9.48 -3.75
N LYS A 67 3.92 9.05 -2.51
CA LYS A 67 3.92 9.94 -1.34
C LYS A 67 4.99 11.03 -1.44
N ARG A 68 6.18 10.70 -1.94
CA ARG A 68 7.28 11.63 -2.15
C ARG A 68 6.92 12.66 -3.22
N SER A 69 6.30 12.24 -4.32
CA SER A 69 5.82 13.11 -5.40
C SER A 69 4.80 14.13 -4.89
N MET A 70 3.89 13.72 -3.99
CA MET A 70 2.92 14.64 -3.38
C MET A 70 3.57 15.76 -2.56
N ILE A 71 4.71 15.48 -1.90
CA ILE A 71 5.44 16.45 -1.07
C ILE A 71 6.45 17.24 -1.90
N ASP A 72 6.94 16.66 -3.00
CA ASP A 72 7.95 17.27 -3.85
C ASP A 72 7.36 18.43 -4.66
N MET A 73 7.63 19.65 -4.18
CA MET A 73 7.20 20.89 -4.83
C MET A 73 7.82 21.13 -6.21
N ARG A 74 8.89 20.42 -6.60
CA ARG A 74 9.55 20.59 -7.92
C ARG A 74 8.73 19.94 -9.04
N SER A 75 7.89 18.95 -8.72
CA SER A 75 6.95 18.34 -9.67
C SER A 75 5.78 19.27 -10.04
N ARG A 76 5.44 20.25 -9.18
CA ARG A 76 4.32 21.20 -9.41
C ARG A 76 4.49 22.05 -10.68
N PHE A 77 5.72 22.36 -11.08
CA PHE A 77 5.99 23.16 -12.28
C PHE A 77 6.11 22.35 -13.57
N ARG A 78 6.38 21.05 -13.49
CA ARG A 78 6.65 20.20 -14.66
C ARG A 78 5.51 19.23 -14.99
N GLY A 79 4.43 19.26 -14.20
CA GLY A 79 3.35 18.30 -14.29
C GLY A 79 3.76 16.93 -13.76
N PRO A 80 2.78 16.08 -13.38
CA PRO A 80 3.07 14.71 -12.97
C PRO A 80 3.77 13.96 -14.12
N LYS A 81 4.82 13.19 -13.78
CA LYS A 81 5.41 12.23 -14.71
C LYS A 81 4.33 11.20 -15.04
N ALA A 82 3.95 11.09 -16.31
CA ALA A 82 3.12 9.98 -16.76
C ALA A 82 3.89 8.68 -16.48
N GLN A 83 3.25 7.78 -15.73
CA GLN A 83 3.74 6.43 -15.45
C GLN A 83 2.88 5.48 -16.26
#